data_AF-A0A6L6GGE3-F1
#
_entry.id   AF-A0A6L6GGE3-F1
#
_cell.length_a   1.000
_cell.length_b   1.000
_cell.length_c   1.000
_cell.angle_alpha   90.00
_cell.angle_beta   90.00
_cell.angle_gamma   90.00
#
_symmetry.space_group_name_H-M   'P 1'
#
loop_
_entity.id
_entity.type
_entity.pdbx_description
1 polymer ?
#
loop_
_entity_poly.entity_id
_entity_poly.type
_entity_poly.pdbx_seq_one_letter_code
_entity_poly.pdbx_strand_id
1 'polypeptide(L)'
;MEKLFLESKQDSAQNALIEILDNLETNSLSFSANQLKELLYSYFEKFANDPFATELNQLSTQFQKYEGYFEGDEVIFPQGYSQILNALCKDIAIKTNVKVSQIILENNTVKIIDAHNTEYLASKVVVSVPLGVLKKDLIKFVPELPKQHQNAISEMGFGSFNKVFFELEDSLNLEANSDSNSFYYWVNGTWFNILDLSKIYNKPIYLMLFGGAQSEFIDKTTDVEVWDFIYKNLNTSLINLPIKPKRIFITRWGADEFNYGSFSFPAIGHSESLVATLNEPVEDRIFFTGEHCSLEYAGTVHGAYLNGLETAEKI
;
A
#
# COMPACT_ATOMS: atom_id res chain seq x y z
N MET A 1 10.32 -21.42 -0.76
CA MET A 1 9.21 -21.29 -1.71
C MET A 1 9.29 -20.01 -2.53
N GLU A 2 9.67 -18.86 -1.98
CA GLU A 2 9.87 -17.62 -2.78
C GLU A 2 10.78 -17.81 -4.02
N LYS A 3 11.86 -18.58 -3.90
CA LYS A 3 12.70 -18.96 -5.05
C LYS A 3 11.95 -19.73 -6.14
N LEU A 4 10.94 -20.52 -5.78
CA LEU A 4 10.13 -21.29 -6.73
C LEU A 4 9.18 -20.38 -7.53
N PHE A 5 8.83 -19.20 -7.03
CA PHE A 5 8.05 -18.23 -7.82
C PHE A 5 8.87 -17.69 -9.00
N LEU A 6 10.18 -17.48 -8.82
CA LEU A 6 11.07 -17.06 -9.91
C LEU A 6 11.26 -18.13 -11.00
N GLU A 7 11.16 -19.40 -10.60
CA GLU A 7 11.29 -20.54 -11.52
C GLU A 7 9.96 -20.87 -12.23
N SER A 8 8.85 -20.31 -11.73
CA SER A 8 7.53 -20.50 -12.33
C SER A 8 7.42 -19.77 -13.66
N LYS A 9 6.73 -20.41 -14.61
CA LYS A 9 6.36 -19.80 -15.90
C LYS A 9 5.01 -19.10 -15.85
N GLN A 10 4.37 -19.07 -14.68
CA GLN A 10 3.08 -18.42 -14.50
C GLN A 10 3.29 -16.91 -14.31
N ASP A 11 2.35 -16.12 -14.84
CA ASP A 11 2.40 -14.67 -14.74
C ASP A 11 1.96 -14.18 -13.34
N SER A 12 1.02 -14.89 -12.69
CA SER A 12 0.50 -14.55 -11.35
C SER A 12 1.11 -15.42 -10.26
N ALA A 13 1.31 -14.81 -9.08
CA ALA A 13 1.76 -15.53 -7.89
C ALA A 13 0.77 -16.63 -7.48
N GLN A 14 -0.54 -16.40 -7.60
CA GLN A 14 -1.54 -17.43 -7.32
C GLN A 14 -1.34 -18.70 -8.17
N ASN A 15 -1.20 -18.57 -9.49
CA ASN A 15 -1.06 -19.72 -10.38
C ASN A 15 0.27 -20.45 -10.12
N ALA A 16 1.34 -19.69 -9.89
CA ALA A 16 2.63 -20.26 -9.49
C ALA A 16 2.52 -21.08 -8.21
N LEU A 17 1.78 -20.56 -7.22
CA LEU A 17 1.57 -21.26 -5.95
C LEU A 17 0.75 -22.54 -6.14
N ILE A 18 -0.34 -22.50 -6.91
CA ILE A 18 -1.15 -23.70 -7.21
C ILE A 18 -0.27 -24.78 -7.86
N GLU A 19 0.55 -24.41 -8.85
CA GLU A 19 1.49 -25.33 -9.50
C GLU A 19 2.50 -25.92 -8.51
N ILE A 20 3.05 -25.12 -7.60
CA ILE A 20 3.98 -25.59 -6.56
C ILE A 20 3.27 -26.57 -5.61
N LEU A 21 2.06 -26.21 -5.15
CA LEU A 21 1.29 -27.00 -4.19
C LEU A 21 0.85 -28.34 -4.76
N ASP A 22 0.53 -28.42 -6.04
CA ASP A 22 0.15 -29.67 -6.71
C ASP A 22 1.31 -30.66 -6.85
N ASN A 23 2.54 -30.18 -6.81
CA ASN A 23 3.75 -30.99 -6.87
C ASN A 23 4.35 -31.33 -5.49
N LEU A 24 3.70 -30.94 -4.38
CA LEU A 24 4.19 -31.25 -3.03
C LEU A 24 3.97 -32.72 -2.67
N GLU A 25 5.06 -33.47 -2.48
CA GLU A 25 5.02 -34.80 -1.86
C GLU A 25 4.85 -34.69 -0.33
N THR A 26 3.75 -35.22 0.22
CA THR A 26 3.41 -35.05 1.65
C THR A 26 3.88 -36.19 2.55
N ASN A 27 4.89 -36.95 2.13
CA ASN A 27 5.37 -38.15 2.83
C ASN A 27 6.24 -37.79 4.06
N SER A 28 5.62 -37.26 5.14
CA SER A 28 6.16 -37.21 6.52
C SER A 28 5.47 -36.19 7.44
N LEU A 29 4.50 -35.41 6.96
CA LEU A 29 3.93 -34.31 7.75
C LEU A 29 2.75 -34.76 8.63
N SER A 30 2.61 -34.14 9.81
CA SER A 30 1.48 -34.32 10.73
C SER A 30 0.14 -33.76 10.20
N PHE A 31 0.18 -33.06 9.07
CA PHE A 31 -0.98 -32.46 8.40
C PHE A 31 -1.45 -33.35 7.25
N SER A 32 -2.76 -33.35 6.99
CA SER A 32 -3.25 -33.86 5.70
C SER A 32 -2.78 -32.95 4.57
N ALA A 33 -2.63 -33.50 3.36
CA ALA A 33 -2.23 -32.73 2.18
C ALA A 33 -3.12 -31.50 1.95
N ASN A 34 -4.43 -31.63 2.13
CA ASN A 34 -5.38 -30.53 1.96
C ASN A 34 -5.18 -29.43 3.01
N GLN A 35 -4.97 -29.81 4.28
CA GLN A 35 -4.70 -28.83 5.35
C GLN A 35 -3.40 -28.07 5.11
N LEU A 36 -2.36 -28.75 4.63
CA LEU A 36 -1.11 -28.09 4.28
C LEU A 36 -1.29 -27.12 3.11
N LYS A 37 -2.01 -27.51 2.05
CA LYS A 37 -2.30 -26.64 0.91
C LYS A 37 -3.05 -25.38 1.34
N GLU A 38 -4.08 -25.51 2.19
CA GLU A 38 -4.85 -24.38 2.72
C GLU A 38 -3.98 -23.44 3.58
N LEU A 39 -3.15 -24.01 4.45
CA LEU A 39 -2.24 -23.24 5.29
C LEU A 39 -1.22 -22.45 4.46
N LEU A 40 -0.59 -23.11 3.47
CA LEU A 40 0.38 -22.47 2.59
C LEU A 40 -0.27 -21.41 1.71
N TYR A 41 -1.45 -21.72 1.16
CA TYR A 41 -2.21 -20.75 0.35
C TYR A 41 -2.52 -19.49 1.17
N SER A 42 -3.13 -19.64 2.35
CA SER A 42 -3.47 -18.51 3.22
C SER A 42 -2.25 -17.73 3.69
N TYR A 43 -1.11 -18.40 3.92
CA TYR A 43 0.15 -17.73 4.25
C TYR A 43 0.63 -16.82 3.11
N PHE A 44 0.65 -17.32 1.87
CA PHE A 44 1.05 -16.50 0.73
C PHE A 44 0.02 -15.43 0.38
N GLU A 45 -1.27 -15.67 0.63
CA GLU A 45 -2.28 -14.63 0.46
C GLU A 45 -1.98 -13.46 1.39
N LYS A 46 -1.66 -13.73 2.65
CA LYS A 46 -1.19 -12.69 3.57
C LYS A 46 0.11 -12.03 3.11
N PHE A 47 1.04 -12.78 2.52
CA PHE A 47 2.25 -12.22 1.94
C PHE A 47 1.96 -11.29 0.75
N ALA A 48 0.88 -11.48 0.00
CA ALA A 48 0.45 -10.48 -0.99
C ALA A 48 -0.25 -9.29 -0.31
N ASN A 49 -1.06 -9.54 0.72
CA ASN A 49 -1.85 -8.49 1.37
C ASN A 49 -0.99 -7.50 2.16
N ASP A 50 0.00 -7.97 2.93
CA ASP A 50 0.76 -7.13 3.88
C ASP A 50 1.77 -6.20 3.20
N PRO A 51 2.81 -6.71 2.52
CA PRO A 51 3.82 -5.87 1.87
C PRO A 51 3.36 -5.26 0.53
N PHE A 52 2.38 -5.84 -0.16
CA PHE A 52 1.99 -5.40 -1.51
C PHE A 52 0.56 -4.85 -1.60
N ALA A 53 -0.19 -4.80 -0.50
CA ALA A 53 -1.55 -4.23 -0.46
C ALA A 53 -2.53 -4.83 -1.48
N THR A 54 -2.29 -6.07 -1.93
CA THR A 54 -2.97 -6.70 -3.06
C THR A 54 -3.28 -8.17 -2.77
N GLU A 55 -4.02 -8.82 -3.66
CA GLU A 55 -4.28 -10.26 -3.66
C GLU A 55 -3.24 -11.03 -4.52
N LEU A 56 -3.03 -12.31 -4.21
CA LEU A 56 -2.07 -13.17 -4.93
C LEU A 56 -2.36 -13.30 -6.43
N ASN A 57 -3.63 -13.20 -6.81
CA ASN A 57 -4.05 -13.31 -8.21
C ASN A 57 -3.70 -12.08 -9.05
N GLN A 58 -3.34 -10.97 -8.41
CA GLN A 58 -2.94 -9.71 -9.05
C GLN A 58 -1.43 -9.47 -8.95
N LEU A 59 -0.75 -10.08 -7.98
CA LEU A 59 0.69 -9.93 -7.78
C LEU A 59 1.47 -10.71 -8.85
N SER A 60 2.40 -10.02 -9.52
CA SER A 60 3.36 -10.63 -10.46
C SER A 60 4.32 -11.57 -9.73
N THR A 61 4.74 -12.66 -10.37
CA THR A 61 5.79 -13.55 -9.83
C THR A 61 7.15 -12.86 -9.65
N GLN A 62 7.36 -11.69 -10.27
CA GLN A 62 8.59 -10.91 -10.22
C GLN A 62 8.56 -9.77 -9.17
N PHE A 63 7.95 -10.01 -8.00
CA PHE A 63 7.75 -8.98 -6.96
C PHE A 63 9.01 -8.61 -6.14
N GLN A 64 10.05 -9.43 -6.15
CA GLN A 64 11.14 -9.38 -5.16
C GLN A 64 12.00 -8.10 -5.17
N LYS A 65 12.04 -7.39 -6.30
CA LYS A 65 12.88 -6.18 -6.46
C LYS A 65 12.09 -4.88 -6.27
N TYR A 66 10.81 -4.96 -5.95
CA TYR A 66 9.91 -3.81 -6.06
C TYR A 66 10.12 -2.74 -4.98
N GLU A 67 10.16 -3.15 -3.71
CA GLU A 67 10.35 -2.24 -2.57
C GLU A 67 11.83 -1.96 -2.27
N GLY A 68 12.74 -2.79 -2.82
CA GLY A 68 14.17 -2.72 -2.55
C GLY A 68 14.52 -3.14 -1.12
N TYR A 69 15.73 -2.77 -0.68
CA TYR A 69 16.19 -2.99 0.69
C TYR A 69 17.04 -1.81 1.12
N PHE A 70 16.81 -1.34 2.35
CA PHE A 70 17.62 -0.31 2.99
C PHE A 70 18.28 -0.91 4.24
N GLU A 71 19.59 -0.73 4.38
CA GLU A 71 20.32 -1.27 5.53
C GLU A 71 19.91 -0.57 6.84
N GLY A 72 19.80 -1.35 7.92
CA GLY A 72 19.48 -0.86 9.26
C GLY A 72 18.23 -1.51 9.84
N ASP A 73 17.79 -0.97 10.98
CA ASP A 73 16.63 -1.47 11.71
C ASP A 73 15.32 -0.87 11.17
N GLU A 74 14.27 -1.68 11.12
CA GLU A 74 12.90 -1.18 10.97
C GLU A 74 12.45 -0.54 12.28
N VAL A 75 12.14 0.76 12.25
CA VAL A 75 11.80 1.53 13.44
C VAL A 75 10.43 2.19 13.32
N ILE A 76 9.74 2.26 14.46
CA ILE A 76 8.51 3.05 14.60
C ILE A 76 8.90 4.46 15.03
N PHE A 77 8.47 5.47 14.27
CA PHE A 77 8.60 6.88 14.65
C PHE A 77 7.54 7.20 15.72
N PRO A 78 7.89 7.39 17.01
CA PRO A 78 6.89 7.49 18.07
C PRO A 78 6.00 8.73 17.98
N GLN A 79 6.49 9.77 17.28
CA GLN A 79 5.74 11.01 16.98
C GLN A 79 5.16 11.01 15.57
N GLY A 80 5.27 9.89 14.84
CA GLY A 80 4.82 9.74 13.45
C GLY A 80 5.71 10.44 12.42
N TYR A 81 5.45 10.18 11.13
CA TYR A 81 6.14 10.82 10.00
C TYR A 81 5.83 12.32 9.84
N SER A 82 4.77 12.83 10.48
CA SER A 82 4.39 14.25 10.39
C SER A 82 5.51 15.19 10.85
N GLN A 83 6.37 14.77 11.77
CA GLN A 83 7.54 15.55 12.20
C GLN A 83 8.50 15.85 11.04
N ILE A 84 8.67 14.90 10.11
CA ILE A 84 9.51 15.06 8.92
C ILE A 84 8.84 16.02 7.94
N LEU A 85 7.53 15.83 7.68
CA LEU A 85 6.77 16.71 6.80
C LEU A 85 6.77 18.15 7.29
N ASN A 86 6.57 18.38 8.60
CA ASN A 86 6.61 19.70 9.20
C ASN A 86 7.97 20.40 8.99
N ALA A 87 9.06 19.64 9.02
CA ALA A 87 10.40 20.17 8.76
C ALA A 87 10.60 20.50 7.28
N LEU A 88 10.19 19.61 6.37
CA LEU A 88 10.33 19.79 4.92
C LEU A 88 9.46 20.93 4.37
N CYS A 89 8.27 21.14 4.96
CA CYS A 89 7.34 22.17 4.51
C CYS A 89 7.65 23.57 5.07
N LYS A 90 8.66 23.70 5.93
CA LYS A 90 9.06 25.00 6.47
C LYS A 90 9.52 25.89 5.32
N ASP A 91 8.87 27.04 5.16
CA ASP A 91 9.13 28.04 4.12
C ASP A 91 8.66 27.67 2.70
N ILE A 92 7.81 26.65 2.54
CA ILE A 92 7.13 26.33 1.28
C ILE A 92 5.75 26.99 1.25
N ALA A 93 5.43 27.69 0.15
CA ALA A 93 4.10 28.24 -0.08
C ALA A 93 3.10 27.13 -0.43
N ILE A 94 2.36 26.64 0.56
CA ILE A 94 1.38 25.56 0.39
C ILE A 94 -0.03 26.14 0.33
N LYS A 95 -0.79 25.78 -0.70
CA LYS A 95 -2.22 26.08 -0.81
C LYS A 95 -3.03 24.82 -0.53
N THR A 96 -3.78 24.81 0.57
CA THR A 96 -4.70 23.72 0.91
C THR A 96 -6.09 23.99 0.35
N ASN A 97 -6.94 22.95 0.29
CA ASN A 97 -8.30 23.03 -0.27
C ASN A 97 -8.35 23.46 -1.75
N VAL A 98 -7.29 23.14 -2.51
CA VAL A 98 -7.20 23.37 -3.95
C VAL A 98 -7.17 22.02 -4.65
N LYS A 99 -8.33 21.55 -5.12
CA LYS A 99 -8.43 20.30 -5.89
C LYS A 99 -8.19 20.61 -7.36
N VAL A 100 -7.00 20.28 -7.88
CA VAL A 100 -6.70 20.44 -9.31
C VAL A 100 -7.61 19.55 -10.14
N SER A 101 -8.19 20.10 -11.21
CA SER A 101 -9.08 19.39 -12.13
C SER A 101 -8.55 19.35 -13.56
N GLN A 102 -7.71 20.32 -13.97
CA GLN A 102 -7.10 20.33 -15.30
C GLN A 102 -5.66 20.84 -15.28
N ILE A 103 -4.84 20.29 -16.18
CA ILE A 103 -3.48 20.74 -16.48
C ILE A 103 -3.40 20.93 -18.00
N ILE A 104 -3.19 22.16 -18.44
CA ILE A 104 -3.25 22.57 -19.84
C ILE A 104 -1.89 23.14 -20.25
N LEU A 105 -1.28 22.57 -21.29
CA LEU A 105 -0.11 23.13 -21.94
C LEU A 105 -0.57 24.23 -22.91
N GLU A 106 -0.21 25.47 -22.62
CA GLU A 106 -0.51 26.62 -23.48
C GLU A 106 0.78 27.37 -23.81
N ASN A 107 1.11 27.43 -25.10
CA ASN A 107 2.32 28.12 -25.59
C ASN A 107 3.58 27.63 -24.83
N ASN A 108 4.23 28.53 -24.09
CA ASN A 108 5.43 28.29 -23.26
C ASN A 108 5.11 28.21 -21.75
N THR A 109 3.85 27.97 -21.38
CA THR A 109 3.39 27.91 -19.99
C THR A 109 2.53 26.68 -19.73
N VAL A 110 2.36 26.34 -18.46
CA VAL A 110 1.39 25.39 -17.96
C VAL A 110 0.31 26.15 -17.20
N LYS A 111 -0.95 25.99 -17.61
CA LYS A 111 -2.11 26.48 -16.89
C LYS A 111 -2.74 25.35 -16.09
N ILE A 112 -2.94 25.59 -14.81
CA ILE A 112 -3.56 24.64 -13.89
C ILE A 112 -4.91 25.23 -13.49
N ILE A 113 -5.97 24.43 -13.55
CA ILE A 113 -7.32 24.84 -13.19
C ILE A 113 -7.80 23.96 -12.03
N ASP A 114 -8.27 24.58 -10.95
CA ASP A 114 -8.87 23.85 -9.83
C ASP A 114 -10.37 23.59 -10.02
N ALA A 115 -10.98 22.83 -9.11
CA ALA A 115 -12.40 22.47 -9.15
C ALA A 115 -13.35 23.67 -9.03
N HIS A 116 -12.84 24.85 -8.66
CA HIS A 116 -13.60 26.10 -8.59
C HIS A 116 -13.34 27.02 -9.80
N ASN A 117 -12.65 26.52 -10.83
CA ASN A 117 -12.22 27.27 -12.02
C ASN A 117 -11.22 28.39 -11.70
N THR A 118 -10.49 28.32 -10.60
CA THR A 118 -9.36 29.21 -10.34
C THR A 118 -8.18 28.78 -11.20
N GLU A 119 -7.55 29.75 -11.87
CA GLU A 119 -6.40 29.52 -12.73
C GLU A 119 -5.08 29.83 -12.02
N TYR A 120 -4.09 28.98 -12.27
CA TYR A 120 -2.71 29.15 -11.83
C TYR A 120 -1.80 28.98 -13.06
N LEU A 121 -0.73 29.77 -13.14
CA LEU A 121 0.23 29.72 -14.24
C LEU A 121 1.62 29.37 -13.71
N ALA A 122 2.31 28.49 -14.42
CA ALA A 122 3.70 28.12 -14.16
C ALA A 122 4.46 27.86 -15.46
N SER A 123 5.80 27.82 -15.39
CA SER A 123 6.64 27.37 -16.51
C SER A 123 6.65 25.85 -16.64
N LYS A 124 6.66 25.15 -15.51
CA LYS A 124 6.65 23.68 -15.36
C LYS A 124 5.69 23.28 -14.24
N VAL A 125 5.16 22.06 -14.28
CA VAL A 125 4.33 21.46 -13.23
C VAL A 125 4.90 20.12 -12.82
N VAL A 126 4.90 19.85 -11.52
CA VAL A 126 5.22 18.55 -10.95
C VAL A 126 3.94 17.94 -10.41
N VAL A 127 3.60 16.75 -10.92
CA VAL A 127 2.42 15.98 -10.55
C VAL A 127 2.86 14.89 -9.58
N SER A 128 2.51 15.06 -8.30
CA SER A 128 2.82 14.12 -7.21
C SER A 128 1.58 13.49 -6.58
N VAL A 129 0.44 13.51 -7.30
CA VAL A 129 -0.77 12.85 -6.82
C VAL A 129 -0.57 11.33 -6.80
N PRO A 130 -1.23 10.59 -5.88
CA PRO A 130 -1.12 9.13 -5.85
C PRO A 130 -1.52 8.48 -7.18
N LEU A 131 -0.92 7.33 -7.50
CA LEU A 131 -1.22 6.58 -8.72
C LEU A 131 -2.72 6.22 -8.81
N GLY A 132 -3.39 5.98 -7.68
CA GLY A 132 -4.84 5.78 -7.63
C GLY A 132 -5.64 6.98 -8.16
N VAL A 133 -5.20 8.22 -7.91
CA VAL A 133 -5.82 9.42 -8.47
C VAL A 133 -5.61 9.50 -9.98
N LEU A 134 -4.39 9.19 -10.47
CA LEU A 134 -4.10 9.14 -11.90
C LEU A 134 -4.96 8.09 -12.62
N LYS A 135 -5.14 6.90 -12.01
CA LYS A 135 -5.98 5.82 -12.54
C LYS A 135 -7.47 6.16 -12.59
N LYS A 136 -7.96 7.05 -11.72
CA LYS A 136 -9.35 7.52 -11.74
C LYS A 136 -9.60 8.60 -12.80
N ASP A 137 -8.55 9.07 -13.49
CA ASP A 137 -8.63 10.08 -14.55
C ASP A 137 -9.37 11.36 -14.10
N LEU A 138 -9.09 11.79 -12.86
CA LEU A 138 -9.75 12.96 -12.25
C LEU A 138 -9.11 14.30 -12.63
N ILE A 139 -7.89 14.27 -13.16
CA ILE A 139 -7.16 15.44 -13.63
C ILE A 139 -7.07 15.35 -15.14
N LYS A 140 -7.76 16.26 -15.83
CA LYS A 140 -7.74 16.31 -17.28
C LYS A 140 -6.46 16.97 -17.78
N PHE A 141 -5.67 16.24 -18.56
CA PHE A 141 -4.51 16.77 -19.27
C PHE A 141 -4.90 17.28 -20.67
N VAL A 142 -4.43 18.47 -21.06
CA VAL A 142 -4.69 19.06 -22.39
C VAL A 142 -3.37 19.56 -23.00
N PRO A 143 -2.88 18.97 -24.11
CA PRO A 143 -3.38 17.75 -24.74
C PRO A 143 -3.34 16.54 -23.79
N GLU A 144 -4.05 15.47 -24.15
CA GLU A 144 -3.97 14.22 -23.39
C GLU A 144 -2.52 13.75 -23.26
N LEU A 145 -2.23 13.06 -22.16
CA LEU A 145 -0.91 12.46 -21.96
C LEU A 145 -0.57 11.51 -23.12
N PRO A 146 0.71 11.39 -23.52
CA PRO A 146 1.13 10.42 -24.52
C PRO A 146 0.65 9.00 -24.18
N LYS A 147 0.37 8.19 -25.21
CA LYS A 147 -0.27 6.89 -24.99
C LYS A 147 0.54 5.95 -24.10
N GLN A 148 1.87 6.07 -24.14
CA GLN A 148 2.77 5.33 -23.27
C GLN A 148 2.60 5.69 -21.79
N HIS A 149 2.40 6.97 -21.44
CA HIS A 149 2.12 7.41 -20.07
C HIS A 149 0.76 6.90 -19.59
N GLN A 150 -0.27 6.99 -20.44
CA GLN A 150 -1.58 6.43 -20.13
C GLN A 150 -1.51 4.92 -19.84
N ASN A 151 -0.74 4.19 -20.65
CA ASN A 151 -0.52 2.76 -20.47
C ASN A 151 0.27 2.45 -19.19
N ALA A 152 1.31 3.21 -18.88
CA ALA A 152 2.03 3.06 -17.61
C ALA A 152 1.10 3.24 -16.41
N ILE A 153 0.27 4.29 -16.42
CA ILE A 153 -0.73 4.53 -15.37
C ILE A 153 -1.74 3.38 -15.29
N SER A 154 -2.20 2.81 -16.40
CA SER A 154 -3.18 1.71 -16.38
C SER A 154 -2.61 0.39 -15.89
N GLU A 155 -1.39 0.04 -16.30
CA GLU A 155 -0.79 -1.28 -16.04
C GLU A 155 -0.14 -1.41 -14.66
N MET A 156 0.36 -0.31 -14.06
CA MET A 156 0.96 -0.37 -12.74
C MET A 156 -0.07 -0.74 -11.66
N GLY A 157 0.29 -1.59 -10.69
CA GLY A 157 -0.60 -1.96 -9.59
C GLY A 157 -0.76 -0.82 -8.60
N PHE A 158 -1.95 -0.66 -8.01
CA PHE A 158 -2.18 0.25 -6.89
C PHE A 158 -3.12 -0.40 -5.89
N GLY A 159 -2.59 -0.75 -4.71
CA GLY A 159 -3.25 -1.59 -3.72
C GLY A 159 -3.96 -0.78 -2.64
N SER A 160 -4.79 -1.44 -1.84
CA SER A 160 -5.44 -0.86 -0.67
C SER A 160 -4.93 -1.53 0.60
N PHE A 161 -4.51 -0.73 1.58
CA PHE A 161 -3.94 -1.19 2.83
C PHE A 161 -4.41 -0.35 4.02
N ASN A 162 -5.39 -0.86 4.75
CA ASN A 162 -6.01 -0.19 5.88
C ASN A 162 -5.46 -0.66 7.23
N LYS A 163 -5.49 0.27 8.18
CA LYS A 163 -5.00 0.11 9.55
C LYS A 163 -6.16 0.28 10.52
N VAL A 164 -6.28 -0.67 11.44
CA VAL A 164 -7.23 -0.59 12.56
C VAL A 164 -6.42 -0.42 13.84
N PHE A 165 -6.44 0.78 14.38
CA PHE A 165 -5.90 1.07 15.70
C PHE A 165 -7.03 0.95 16.72
N PHE A 166 -6.78 0.26 17.82
CA PHE A 166 -7.74 0.19 18.91
C PHE A 166 -7.06 0.25 20.27
N GLU A 167 -7.72 0.92 21.21
CA GLU A 167 -7.35 0.94 22.61
C GLU A 167 -8.36 0.10 23.40
N LEU A 168 -7.86 -0.67 24.37
CA LEU A 168 -8.67 -1.44 25.31
C LEU A 168 -8.59 -0.86 26.73
N GLU A 169 -9.54 -1.23 27.59
CA GLU A 169 -9.46 -0.90 29.03
C GLU A 169 -8.36 -1.72 29.71
N ASP A 170 -8.29 -3.02 29.39
CA ASP A 170 -7.30 -3.97 29.89
C ASP A 170 -6.41 -4.48 28.75
N SER A 171 -5.15 -4.78 29.05
CA SER A 171 -4.21 -5.35 28.08
C SER A 171 -4.62 -6.75 27.63
N LEU A 172 -4.44 -7.03 26.34
CA LEU A 172 -4.50 -8.38 25.79
C LEU A 172 -3.37 -9.24 26.36
N ASN A 173 -3.67 -10.51 26.60
CA ASN A 173 -2.65 -11.51 26.90
C ASN A 173 -2.13 -12.09 25.59
N LEU A 174 -1.10 -11.46 25.03
CA LEU A 174 -0.43 -11.90 23.81
C LEU A 174 0.75 -12.80 24.19
N GLU A 175 0.71 -14.08 23.80
CA GLU A 175 1.81 -15.02 24.09
C GLU A 175 3.04 -14.66 23.24
N ALA A 176 4.02 -14.01 23.87
CA ALA A 176 5.28 -13.65 23.23
C ALA A 176 6.26 -14.83 23.27
N ASN A 177 6.66 -15.32 22.09
CA ASN A 177 7.79 -16.24 21.95
C ASN A 177 9.11 -15.50 21.64
N SER A 178 9.08 -14.18 21.46
CA SER A 178 10.25 -13.35 21.12
C SER A 178 10.04 -11.87 21.50
N ASP A 179 11.09 -11.06 21.45
CA ASP A 179 11.06 -9.59 21.60
C ASP A 179 10.29 -8.86 20.47
N SER A 180 9.56 -9.59 19.62
CA SER A 180 8.71 -9.04 18.56
C SER A 180 7.47 -8.38 19.14
N ASN A 181 7.11 -7.22 18.61
CA ASN A 181 5.82 -6.58 18.89
C ASN A 181 4.69 -7.08 17.96
N SER A 182 4.96 -8.04 17.08
CA SER A 182 4.02 -8.55 16.06
C SER A 182 3.58 -9.98 16.38
N PHE A 183 2.26 -10.21 16.39
CA PHE A 183 1.62 -11.47 16.78
C PHE A 183 0.65 -11.95 15.71
N TYR A 184 0.81 -13.21 15.29
CA TYR A 184 0.05 -13.80 14.18
C TYR A 184 -0.96 -14.84 14.66
N TYR A 185 -2.18 -14.75 14.16
CA TYR A 185 -3.28 -15.67 14.46
C TYR A 185 -3.88 -16.21 13.17
N TRP A 186 -3.92 -17.54 13.03
CA TRP A 186 -4.60 -18.20 11.93
C TRP A 186 -5.96 -18.72 12.40
N VAL A 187 -7.03 -18.14 11.87
CA VAL A 187 -8.41 -18.48 12.25
C VAL A 187 -9.24 -18.62 10.98
N ASN A 188 -9.93 -19.75 10.82
CA ASN A 188 -10.85 -20.02 9.71
C ASN A 188 -10.24 -19.74 8.32
N GLY A 189 -9.00 -20.18 8.09
CA GLY A 189 -8.30 -20.01 6.82
C GLY A 189 -7.73 -18.60 6.59
N THR A 190 -7.82 -17.70 7.57
CA THR A 190 -7.36 -16.30 7.46
C THR A 190 -6.28 -16.01 8.50
N TRP A 191 -5.25 -15.29 8.09
CA TRP A 191 -4.19 -14.81 8.99
C TRP A 191 -4.45 -13.38 9.43
N PHE A 192 -4.34 -13.13 10.72
CA PHE A 192 -4.41 -11.81 11.35
C PHE A 192 -3.06 -11.46 11.96
N ASN A 193 -2.64 -10.20 11.79
CA ASN A 193 -1.45 -9.64 12.42
C ASN A 193 -1.86 -8.55 13.40
N ILE A 194 -1.47 -8.70 14.67
CA ILE A 194 -1.69 -7.72 15.73
C ILE A 194 -0.32 -7.23 16.20
N LEU A 195 -0.11 -5.92 16.08
CA LEU A 195 1.05 -5.24 16.63
C LEU A 195 0.69 -4.67 18.00
N ASP A 196 1.46 -5.03 19.03
CA ASP A 196 1.36 -4.44 20.37
C ASP A 196 2.18 -3.13 20.43
N LEU A 197 1.46 -2.02 20.52
CA LEU A 197 2.05 -0.68 20.62
C LEU A 197 2.04 -0.17 22.06
N SER A 198 1.74 -1.04 23.03
CA SER A 198 1.51 -0.63 24.41
C SER A 198 2.75 -0.04 25.07
N LYS A 199 3.93 -0.60 24.78
CA LYS A 199 5.21 -0.08 25.27
C LYS A 199 5.53 1.31 24.70
N ILE A 200 5.12 1.60 23.46
CA ILE A 200 5.40 2.86 22.78
C ILE A 200 4.53 3.99 23.33
N TYR A 201 3.23 3.71 23.55
CA TYR A 201 2.26 4.73 23.95
C TYR A 201 1.87 4.70 25.43
N ASN A 202 2.44 3.76 26.21
CA ASN A 202 2.15 3.53 27.62
C ASN A 202 0.64 3.37 27.92
N LYS A 203 -0.07 2.66 27.01
CA LYS A 203 -1.52 2.39 27.02
C LYS A 203 -1.80 1.08 26.27
N PRO A 204 -2.86 0.31 26.58
CA PRO A 204 -3.25 -0.89 25.84
C PRO A 204 -3.70 -0.59 24.39
N ILE A 205 -2.76 -0.25 23.51
CA ILE A 205 -3.00 0.15 22.12
C ILE A 205 -2.41 -0.89 21.19
N TYR A 206 -3.23 -1.30 20.23
CA TYR A 206 -2.90 -2.32 19.26
C TYR A 206 -3.17 -1.81 17.85
N LEU A 207 -2.46 -2.39 16.88
CA LEU A 207 -2.62 -2.11 15.47
C LEU A 207 -2.83 -3.42 14.71
N MET A 208 -3.86 -3.47 13.88
CA MET A 208 -4.04 -4.52 12.88
C MET A 208 -3.91 -3.96 11.48
N LEU A 209 -3.34 -4.78 10.60
CA LEU A 209 -3.03 -4.45 9.21
C LEU A 209 -3.90 -5.29 8.27
N PHE A 210 -4.52 -4.65 7.29
CA PHE A 210 -5.43 -5.28 6.34
C PHE A 210 -5.12 -4.82 4.92
N GLY A 211 -4.68 -5.75 4.07
CA GLY A 211 -4.48 -5.50 2.64
C GLY A 211 -5.48 -6.24 1.76
N GLY A 212 -5.45 -5.95 0.45
CA GLY A 212 -6.27 -6.64 -0.54
C GLY A 212 -7.77 -6.60 -0.23
N ALA A 213 -8.47 -7.71 -0.44
CA ALA A 213 -9.92 -7.81 -0.25
C ALA A 213 -10.40 -7.41 1.16
N GLN A 214 -9.60 -7.63 2.21
CA GLN A 214 -9.95 -7.20 3.57
C GLN A 214 -9.91 -5.68 3.73
N SER A 215 -8.93 -5.03 3.09
CA SER A 215 -8.86 -3.57 3.05
C SER A 215 -10.07 -2.99 2.32
N GLU A 216 -10.46 -3.59 1.20
CA GLU A 216 -11.66 -3.17 0.46
C GLU A 216 -12.96 -3.33 1.24
N PHE A 217 -13.07 -4.39 2.04
CA PHE A 217 -14.19 -4.56 2.96
C PHE A 217 -14.25 -3.41 3.97
N ILE A 218 -13.10 -3.02 4.55
CA ILE A 218 -13.01 -1.89 5.48
C ILE A 218 -13.42 -0.57 4.81
N ASP A 219 -12.98 -0.33 3.57
CA ASP A 219 -13.31 0.87 2.80
C ASP A 219 -14.83 1.03 2.59
N LYS A 220 -15.59 -0.06 2.61
CA LYS A 220 -17.04 -0.11 2.29
C LYS A 220 -17.93 -0.29 3.52
N THR A 221 -17.37 -0.36 4.73
CA THR A 221 -18.11 -0.69 5.96
C THR A 221 -17.87 0.29 7.10
N THR A 222 -18.73 0.24 8.11
CA THR A 222 -18.67 1.08 9.31
C THR A 222 -17.66 0.56 10.33
N ASP A 223 -17.22 1.43 11.25
CA ASP A 223 -16.27 1.03 12.30
C ASP A 223 -16.81 -0.11 13.19
N VAL A 224 -18.13 -0.16 13.39
CA VAL A 224 -18.80 -1.21 14.15
C VAL A 224 -18.70 -2.56 13.44
N GLU A 225 -18.97 -2.59 12.13
CA GLU A 225 -18.89 -3.83 11.33
C GLU A 225 -17.45 -4.36 11.25
N VAL A 226 -16.46 -3.46 11.16
CA VAL A 226 -15.03 -3.84 11.20
C VAL A 226 -14.67 -4.45 12.55
N TRP A 227 -15.11 -3.83 13.66
CA TRP A 227 -14.85 -4.40 14.98
C TRP A 227 -15.58 -5.73 15.20
N ASP A 228 -16.83 -5.86 14.77
CA ASP A 228 -17.58 -7.10 14.85
C ASP A 228 -16.89 -8.23 14.07
N PHE A 229 -16.31 -7.92 12.91
CA PHE A 229 -15.49 -8.85 12.14
C PHE A 229 -14.24 -9.29 12.92
N ILE A 230 -13.51 -8.36 13.53
CA ILE A 230 -12.34 -8.66 14.38
C ILE A 230 -12.75 -9.52 15.58
N TYR A 231 -13.76 -9.10 16.33
CA TYR A 231 -14.25 -9.79 17.52
C TYR A 231 -14.70 -11.21 17.18
N LYS A 232 -15.50 -11.40 16.12
CA LYS A 232 -16.01 -12.72 15.71
C LYS A 232 -14.89 -13.70 15.37
N ASN A 233 -13.80 -13.23 14.76
CA ASN A 233 -12.69 -14.10 14.36
C ASN A 233 -11.71 -14.35 15.50
N LEU A 234 -11.50 -13.38 16.39
CA LEU A 234 -10.39 -13.44 17.34
C LEU A 234 -10.80 -13.67 18.80
N ASN A 235 -12.08 -13.59 19.16
CA ASN A 235 -12.51 -13.73 20.56
C ASN A 235 -12.22 -15.10 21.20
N THR A 236 -12.02 -16.15 20.41
CA THR A 236 -11.65 -17.48 20.90
C THR A 236 -10.14 -17.62 21.08
N SER A 237 -9.36 -16.93 20.26
CA SER A 237 -7.89 -16.94 20.29
C SER A 237 -7.30 -15.89 21.23
N LEU A 238 -8.00 -14.77 21.44
CA LEU A 238 -7.59 -13.66 22.31
C LEU A 238 -8.43 -13.67 23.57
N ILE A 239 -7.83 -14.14 24.65
CA ILE A 239 -8.44 -14.12 25.99
C ILE A 239 -8.76 -12.65 26.35
N ASN A 240 -9.99 -12.42 26.82
CA ASN A 240 -10.50 -11.10 27.25
C ASN A 240 -10.60 -10.03 26.15
N LEU A 241 -10.67 -10.40 24.87
CA LEU A 241 -11.05 -9.44 23.84
C LEU A 241 -12.47 -8.92 24.13
N PRO A 242 -12.69 -7.60 24.32
CA PRO A 242 -14.01 -7.08 24.67
C PRO A 242 -14.92 -6.98 23.44
N ILE A 243 -16.24 -7.03 23.65
CA ILE A 243 -17.26 -6.87 22.61
C ILE A 243 -17.15 -5.49 21.92
N LYS A 244 -16.56 -4.49 22.58
CA LYS A 244 -16.28 -3.17 22.03
C LYS A 244 -14.93 -2.66 22.55
N PRO A 245 -14.14 -1.94 21.72
CA PRO A 245 -12.93 -1.31 22.20
C PRO A 245 -13.27 -0.02 22.97
N LYS A 246 -12.32 0.48 23.74
CA LYS A 246 -12.43 1.78 24.41
C LYS A 246 -12.39 2.93 23.40
N ARG A 247 -11.45 2.85 22.47
CA ARG A 247 -11.33 3.74 21.30
C ARG A 247 -10.92 2.92 20.09
N ILE A 248 -11.37 3.34 18.92
CA ILE A 248 -11.00 2.74 17.64
C ILE A 248 -10.74 3.87 16.64
N PHE A 249 -9.77 3.65 15.76
CA PHE A 249 -9.48 4.51 14.62
C PHE A 249 -9.15 3.62 13.43
N ILE A 250 -9.87 3.81 12.33
CA ILE A 250 -9.78 2.98 11.13
C ILE A 250 -9.47 3.87 9.93
N THR A 251 -8.39 3.57 9.23
CA THR A 251 -8.11 4.23 7.94
C THR A 251 -9.00 3.64 6.85
N ARG A 252 -9.30 4.44 5.82
CA ARG A 252 -10.05 4.01 4.63
C ARG A 252 -9.40 4.58 3.36
N TRP A 253 -8.17 4.15 3.11
CA TRP A 253 -7.32 4.69 2.04
C TRP A 253 -7.89 4.45 0.63
N GLY A 254 -8.59 3.33 0.42
CA GLY A 254 -9.26 3.07 -0.86
C GLY A 254 -10.50 3.93 -1.09
N ALA A 255 -11.16 4.38 -0.03
CA ALA A 255 -12.31 5.29 -0.09
C ALA A 255 -11.92 6.78 -0.10
N ASP A 256 -10.69 7.11 0.28
CA ASP A 256 -10.18 8.49 0.30
C ASP A 256 -10.06 9.05 -1.13
N GLU A 257 -10.78 10.13 -1.43
CA GLU A 257 -10.86 10.72 -2.77
C GLU A 257 -9.56 11.38 -3.27
N PHE A 258 -8.54 11.51 -2.41
CA PHE A 258 -7.24 12.04 -2.76
C PHE A 258 -6.17 10.96 -2.87
N ASN A 259 -6.54 9.68 -2.65
CA ASN A 259 -5.62 8.55 -2.71
C ASN A 259 -6.15 7.42 -3.59
N TYR A 260 -7.39 6.97 -3.38
CA TYR A 260 -8.00 5.79 -4.02
C TYR A 260 -7.16 4.51 -3.89
N GLY A 261 -6.54 4.34 -2.74
CA GLY A 261 -5.62 3.26 -2.43
C GLY A 261 -4.53 3.73 -1.48
N SER A 262 -3.50 2.91 -1.32
CA SER A 262 -2.43 3.11 -0.35
C SER A 262 -1.09 3.35 -1.06
N PHE A 263 -0.59 2.34 -1.76
CA PHE A 263 0.68 2.39 -2.48
C PHE A 263 0.70 1.45 -3.69
N SER A 264 1.66 1.68 -4.58
CA SER A 264 1.85 0.88 -5.78
C SER A 264 2.37 -0.53 -5.48
N PHE A 265 2.11 -1.47 -6.38
CA PHE A 265 2.61 -2.85 -6.29
C PHE A 265 2.93 -3.42 -7.69
N PRO A 266 3.75 -4.48 -7.79
CA PRO A 266 4.07 -5.10 -9.07
C PRO A 266 2.91 -5.99 -9.53
N ALA A 267 1.92 -5.39 -10.21
CA ALA A 267 0.84 -6.12 -10.85
C ALA A 267 1.34 -7.05 -11.96
N ILE A 268 0.51 -7.99 -12.40
CA ILE A 268 0.79 -8.80 -13.60
C ILE A 268 1.12 -7.87 -14.78
N GLY A 269 2.23 -8.14 -15.47
CA GLY A 269 2.73 -7.29 -16.55
C GLY A 269 3.58 -6.08 -16.10
N HIS A 270 3.79 -5.91 -14.79
CA HIS A 270 4.70 -4.89 -14.26
C HIS A 270 6.10 -5.05 -14.85
N SER A 271 6.73 -3.91 -15.16
CA SER A 271 8.11 -3.84 -15.62
C SER A 271 8.71 -2.48 -15.26
N GLU A 272 10.04 -2.45 -15.11
CA GLU A 272 10.81 -1.22 -14.89
C GLU A 272 10.56 -0.18 -16.00
N SER A 273 10.26 -0.62 -17.22
CA SER A 273 9.95 0.28 -18.35
C SER A 273 8.65 1.07 -18.15
N LEU A 274 7.65 0.53 -17.45
CA LEU A 274 6.42 1.27 -17.12
C LEU A 274 6.72 2.42 -16.16
N VAL A 275 7.51 2.13 -15.11
CA VAL A 275 7.93 3.13 -14.11
C VAL A 275 8.78 4.20 -14.78
N ALA A 276 9.76 3.80 -15.59
CA ALA A 276 10.61 4.72 -16.35
C ALA A 276 9.77 5.60 -17.29
N THR A 277 8.82 5.02 -18.03
CA THR A 277 7.91 5.76 -18.92
C THR A 277 7.12 6.83 -18.18
N LEU A 278 6.60 6.52 -16.98
CA LEU A 278 5.86 7.49 -16.19
C LEU A 278 6.77 8.63 -15.67
N ASN A 279 8.02 8.32 -15.35
CA ASN A 279 9.04 9.28 -14.87
C ASN A 279 9.65 10.14 -16.00
N GLU A 280 9.35 9.85 -17.27
CA GLU A 280 9.75 10.71 -18.40
C GLU A 280 8.88 11.97 -18.49
N PRO A 281 9.49 13.17 -18.58
CA PRO A 281 8.73 14.41 -18.66
C PRO A 281 7.94 14.52 -19.97
N VAL A 282 6.73 15.06 -19.89
CA VAL A 282 5.92 15.38 -21.07
C VAL A 282 6.23 16.82 -21.48
N GLU A 283 6.71 16.99 -22.72
CA GLU A 283 6.97 18.30 -23.34
C GLU A 283 7.91 19.20 -22.50
N ASP A 284 8.83 18.59 -21.73
CA ASP A 284 9.72 19.26 -20.75
C ASP A 284 8.99 20.20 -19.76
N ARG A 285 7.71 19.92 -19.50
CA ARG A 285 6.84 20.82 -18.73
C ARG A 285 5.97 20.13 -17.69
N ILE A 286 5.60 18.87 -17.92
CA ILE A 286 4.87 18.06 -16.93
C ILE A 286 5.80 16.96 -16.46
N PHE A 287 6.10 16.97 -15.17
CA PHE A 287 6.95 15.98 -14.51
C PHE A 287 6.08 15.17 -13.55
N PHE A 288 6.33 13.88 -13.44
CA PHE A 288 5.68 13.02 -12.45
C PHE A 288 6.69 12.65 -11.37
N THR A 289 6.22 12.55 -10.12
CA THR A 289 7.06 12.14 -9.00
C THR A 289 6.24 11.44 -7.92
N GLY A 290 6.87 10.60 -7.12
CA GLY A 290 6.24 9.89 -6.02
C GLY A 290 6.77 8.47 -5.87
N GLU A 291 6.23 7.72 -4.92
CA GLU A 291 6.65 6.33 -4.69
C GLU A 291 6.50 5.45 -5.95
N HIS A 292 5.43 5.67 -6.71
CA HIS A 292 5.13 4.95 -7.94
C HIS A 292 6.04 5.34 -9.12
N CYS A 293 6.92 6.32 -8.95
CA CYS A 293 7.95 6.70 -9.92
C CYS A 293 9.36 6.21 -9.50
N SER A 294 9.49 5.58 -8.33
CA SER A 294 10.74 5.01 -7.84
C SER A 294 10.96 3.62 -8.43
N LEU A 295 12.12 3.37 -9.03
CA LEU A 295 12.50 2.05 -9.54
C LEU A 295 12.99 1.10 -8.45
N GLU A 296 13.60 1.63 -7.39
CA GLU A 296 14.26 0.84 -6.36
C GLU A 296 13.48 0.75 -5.05
N TYR A 297 12.64 1.75 -4.74
CA TYR A 297 12.00 1.88 -3.42
C TYR A 297 10.50 2.18 -3.52
N ALA A 298 9.83 1.58 -4.51
CA ALA A 298 8.39 1.76 -4.71
C ALA A 298 7.60 1.32 -3.46
N GLY A 299 6.48 1.99 -3.21
CA GLY A 299 5.65 1.75 -2.03
C GLY A 299 6.11 2.42 -0.72
N THR A 300 7.27 3.08 -0.71
CA THR A 300 7.86 3.63 0.51
C THR A 300 7.88 5.16 0.57
N VAL A 301 7.95 5.69 1.80
CA VAL A 301 8.12 7.15 2.04
C VAL A 301 9.48 7.64 1.53
N HIS A 302 10.54 6.86 1.73
CA HIS A 302 11.88 7.26 1.29
C HIS A 302 12.02 7.17 -0.23
N GLY A 303 11.38 6.21 -0.90
CA GLY A 303 11.29 6.17 -2.36
C GLY A 303 10.59 7.39 -2.94
N ALA A 304 9.47 7.82 -2.35
CA ALA A 304 8.81 9.07 -2.75
C ALA A 304 9.71 10.30 -2.56
N TYR A 305 10.44 10.36 -1.43
CA TYR A 305 11.36 11.46 -1.15
C TYR A 305 12.54 11.51 -2.14
N LEU A 306 13.22 10.38 -2.35
CA LEU A 306 14.37 10.26 -3.24
C LEU A 306 13.97 10.56 -4.69
N ASN A 307 12.84 10.01 -5.15
CA ASN A 307 12.34 10.34 -6.48
C ASN A 307 11.95 11.82 -6.61
N GLY A 308 11.45 12.45 -5.53
CA GLY A 308 11.23 13.89 -5.49
C GLY A 308 12.52 14.70 -5.71
N LEU A 309 13.65 14.26 -5.15
CA LEU A 309 14.95 14.87 -5.38
C LEU A 309 15.41 14.69 -6.84
N GLU A 310 15.30 13.48 -7.38
CA GLU A 310 15.62 13.19 -8.79
C GLU A 310 14.79 14.05 -9.75
N THR A 311 13.48 14.17 -9.51
CA THR A 311 12.61 15.01 -10.32
C THR A 311 13.01 16.48 -10.22
N ALA A 312 13.42 16.97 -9.04
CA ALA A 312 13.89 18.34 -8.87
C ALA A 312 15.18 18.64 -9.66
N GLU A 313 16.08 17.66 -9.81
CA GLU A 313 17.30 17.80 -10.62
C GLU A 313 17.02 17.89 -12.13
N LYS A 314 15.89 17.34 -12.59
CA LYS A 314 15.45 17.38 -14.01
C LYS A 314 14.78 18.72 -14.40
N ILE A 315 14.38 19.54 -13.44
CA ILE A 315 13.59 20.77 -13.65
C ILE A 315 14.48 21.98 -13.90
#